data_AF-A0A183C0Y3-F1
#
_entry.id   AF-A0A183C0Y3-F1
#
_cell.length_a   1.000
_cell.length_b   1.000
_cell.length_c   1.000
_cell.angle_alpha   90.00
_cell.angle_beta   90.00
_cell.angle_gamma   90.00
#
_symmetry.space_group_name_H-M   'P 1'
#
loop_
_entity.id
_entity.type
_entity.pdbx_description
1 polymer ?
#
loop_
_entity_poly.entity_id
_entity_poly.type
_entity_poly.pdbx_seq_one_letter_code
_entity_poly.pdbx_strand_id
1 'polypeptide(L)'
;MIINEPENSSTNSNLQLLHLGIYANEIFNRKIFLFWSDEARFQMPALHYLKPNNNTLKPICMLPDGYDLITKIFGSFQCNSMKAEMCRDNSLYCILCGDSRVKFMKKYSTVNFAFVPKLEIYFMATHFVVYFVIVQDLPQIPKENFDAQQIQIFLNGFGKKLKKLISENYSDEGAYEFDPKKKAQLKRQLEEDVFMTEDDEEIWRMLEKIEKLNKNEESSNKFESVDLNEYKANTQANVKKNREKMEEMKANLTVLWNHAIHLKILELLLTKNELHRINHRQFDKDVMNGNTLLNFRTAYAYLELWAKKAQIFNEKFGHFNSQIIIIMLTKVFLWFPGDVSVAFLVEKFFLIYAIWDWPLPLHLTKIDYTREGEFLSWSPEREWFDKMQEINEQQFSFEMPIISPMFPEQNLANRIDAFEAKKIQNEFLNAIKRIKAMNAGAVTKNESLKENIFN
;
A
#
# COMPACT_ATOMS: atom_id res chain seq x y z
N MET A 1 -7.68 33.92 -9.69
CA MET A 1 -8.95 33.19 -9.56
C MET A 1 -9.46 33.50 -8.18
N ILE A 2 -10.67 34.06 -8.12
CA ILE A 2 -11.31 34.49 -6.89
C ILE A 2 -11.30 33.30 -5.91
N ILE A 3 -11.00 33.56 -4.63
CA ILE A 3 -11.46 32.68 -3.55
C ILE A 3 -12.98 32.85 -3.52
N ASN A 4 -13.64 32.35 -4.55
CA ASN A 4 -15.07 32.15 -4.54
C ASN A 4 -15.21 30.79 -3.88
N GLU A 5 -15.96 30.76 -2.78
CA GLU A 5 -16.69 29.57 -2.40
C GLU A 5 -17.23 28.91 -3.68
N PRO A 6 -17.06 27.60 -3.86
CA PRO A 6 -17.56 26.94 -5.06
C PRO A 6 -19.05 27.24 -5.18
N GLU A 7 -19.46 27.80 -6.32
CA GLU A 7 -20.85 28.10 -6.63
C GLU A 7 -21.75 26.92 -6.21
N ASN A 8 -22.79 27.24 -5.45
CA ASN A 8 -23.77 26.37 -4.78
C ASN A 8 -24.55 25.39 -5.70
N SER A 9 -24.19 25.28 -6.98
CA SER A 9 -24.78 24.36 -7.94
C SER A 9 -23.98 23.05 -8.08
N SER A 10 -22.66 23.08 -7.88
CA SER A 10 -21.78 21.89 -7.97
C SER A 10 -21.56 21.17 -6.64
N THR A 11 -21.80 21.86 -5.53
CA THR A 11 -21.80 21.29 -4.17
C THR A 11 -23.03 20.40 -3.95
N ASN A 12 -24.19 20.77 -4.50
CA ASN A 12 -25.43 20.00 -4.36
C ASN A 12 -25.41 18.65 -5.10
N SER A 13 -24.82 18.58 -6.30
CA SER A 13 -24.68 17.31 -7.03
C SER A 13 -23.66 16.37 -6.38
N ASN A 14 -22.55 16.90 -5.87
CA ASN A 14 -21.58 16.12 -5.11
C ASN A 14 -22.12 15.69 -3.73
N LEU A 15 -22.93 16.51 -3.05
CA LEU A 15 -23.63 16.12 -1.82
C LEU A 15 -24.66 15.01 -2.09
N GLN A 16 -25.45 15.12 -3.17
CA GLN A 16 -26.42 14.10 -3.56
C GLN A 16 -25.75 12.77 -3.95
N LEU A 17 -24.63 12.81 -4.67
CA LEU A 17 -23.82 11.61 -4.96
C LEU A 17 -23.18 11.02 -3.70
N LEU A 18 -22.77 11.86 -2.75
CA LEU A 18 -22.34 11.45 -1.41
C LEU A 18 -23.47 10.71 -0.67
N HIS A 19 -24.68 11.26 -0.66
CA HIS A 19 -25.84 10.66 -0.02
C HIS A 19 -26.27 9.34 -0.67
N LEU A 20 -26.28 9.25 -2.00
CA LEU A 20 -26.60 8.02 -2.73
C LEU A 20 -25.54 6.93 -2.54
N GLY A 21 -24.26 7.31 -2.55
CA GLY A 21 -23.15 6.40 -2.22
C GLY A 21 -23.27 5.89 -0.79
N ILE A 22 -23.45 6.77 0.20
CA ILE A 22 -23.61 6.39 1.61
C ILE A 22 -24.80 5.44 1.80
N TYR A 23 -25.93 5.72 1.14
CA TYR A 23 -27.13 4.87 1.24
C TYR A 23 -26.93 3.49 0.59
N ALA A 24 -26.36 3.43 -0.62
CA ALA A 24 -26.01 2.18 -1.27
C ALA A 24 -25.03 1.36 -0.41
N ASN A 25 -24.05 2.02 0.21
CA ASN A 25 -23.06 1.41 1.08
C ASN A 25 -23.67 0.84 2.38
N GLU A 26 -24.54 1.60 3.06
CA GLU A 26 -25.17 1.17 4.30
C GLU A 26 -26.03 -0.07 4.06
N ILE A 27 -26.79 -0.08 2.97
CA ILE A 27 -27.57 -1.23 2.53
C ILE A 27 -26.68 -2.41 2.19
N PHE A 28 -25.64 -2.19 1.39
CA PHE A 28 -24.74 -3.23 0.93
C PHE A 28 -24.05 -3.90 2.11
N ASN A 29 -23.50 -3.11 3.04
CA ASN A 29 -22.83 -3.61 4.22
C ASN A 29 -23.80 -4.35 5.17
N ARG A 30 -24.95 -3.74 5.50
CA ARG A 30 -25.92 -4.33 6.44
C ARG A 30 -26.56 -5.60 5.90
N LYS A 31 -27.08 -5.59 4.67
CA LYS A 31 -27.87 -6.71 4.17
C LYS A 31 -27.03 -7.88 3.71
N ILE A 32 -25.84 -7.62 3.18
CA ILE A 32 -25.06 -8.66 2.52
C ILE A 32 -23.96 -9.13 3.46
N PHE A 33 -23.05 -8.26 3.89
CA PHE A 33 -21.84 -8.71 4.56
C PHE A 33 -22.01 -8.98 6.04
N LEU A 34 -22.83 -8.21 6.75
CA LEU A 34 -23.07 -8.44 8.19
C LEU A 34 -23.89 -9.70 8.48
N PHE A 35 -24.74 -10.15 7.55
CA PHE A 35 -25.59 -11.34 7.76
C PHE A 35 -25.12 -12.59 7.03
N TRP A 36 -24.19 -12.46 6.07
CA TRP A 36 -23.77 -13.60 5.26
C TRP A 36 -22.89 -14.59 6.04
N SER A 37 -21.97 -14.13 6.88
CA SER A 37 -21.07 -15.01 7.64
C SER A 37 -20.66 -14.40 8.98
N ASP A 38 -20.88 -15.15 10.06
CA ASP A 38 -20.41 -14.80 11.41
C ASP A 38 -18.88 -14.93 11.57
N GLU A 39 -18.20 -15.58 10.61
CA GLU A 39 -16.75 -15.80 10.62
C GLU A 39 -15.98 -14.71 9.87
N ALA A 40 -16.62 -13.97 8.98
CA ALA A 40 -15.99 -12.97 8.11
C ALA A 40 -16.13 -11.55 8.67
N ARG A 41 -15.10 -10.70 8.52
CA ARG A 41 -15.21 -9.27 8.86
C ARG A 41 -14.95 -8.39 7.67
N PHE A 42 -16.03 -7.77 7.24
CA PHE A 42 -16.02 -6.79 6.19
C PHE A 42 -15.77 -5.41 6.78
N GLN A 43 -14.77 -4.69 6.25
CA GLN A 43 -14.45 -3.32 6.62
C GLN A 43 -14.38 -2.43 5.39
N MET A 44 -14.98 -1.25 5.53
CA MET A 44 -14.98 -0.23 4.49
C MET A 44 -13.64 0.48 4.40
N PRO A 45 -13.20 0.88 3.20
CA PRO A 45 -11.87 1.44 3.01
C PRO A 45 -11.78 2.79 3.71
N ALA A 46 -10.97 2.90 4.76
CA ALA A 46 -10.76 4.14 5.52
C ALA A 46 -10.47 5.38 4.64
N LEU A 47 -9.87 5.20 3.46
CA LEU A 47 -9.68 6.24 2.44
C LEU A 47 -10.95 7.07 2.13
N HIS A 48 -12.15 6.49 2.19
CA HIS A 48 -13.40 7.22 1.95
C HIS A 48 -13.68 8.35 2.95
N TYR A 49 -13.04 8.35 4.12
CA TYR A 49 -13.12 9.44 5.09
C TYR A 49 -12.15 10.57 4.74
N LEU A 50 -11.07 10.28 4.02
CA LEU A 50 -9.97 11.19 3.74
C LEU A 50 -10.09 11.89 2.38
N LYS A 51 -10.78 11.25 1.43
CA LYS A 51 -10.97 11.73 0.05
C LYS A 51 -12.46 11.87 -0.30
N PRO A 52 -12.87 12.83 -1.15
CA PRO A 52 -14.20 12.84 -1.74
C PRO A 52 -14.56 11.48 -2.38
N ASN A 53 -15.84 11.10 -2.34
CA ASN A 53 -16.28 9.79 -2.84
C ASN A 53 -15.89 9.62 -4.32
N ASN A 54 -15.08 8.60 -4.58
CA ASN A 54 -14.92 8.06 -5.93
C ASN A 54 -16.06 7.09 -6.22
N ASN A 55 -16.38 6.88 -7.49
CA ASN A 55 -17.38 5.90 -7.91
C ASN A 55 -16.99 4.45 -7.57
N THR A 56 -15.73 4.20 -7.19
CA THR A 56 -15.21 2.87 -6.84
C THR A 56 -14.71 2.81 -5.40
N LEU A 57 -15.23 1.85 -4.63
CA LEU A 57 -14.81 1.53 -3.27
C LEU A 57 -14.09 0.19 -3.24
N LYS A 58 -13.04 0.11 -2.42
CA LYS A 58 -12.18 -1.08 -2.29
C LYS A 58 -12.22 -1.64 -0.86
N PRO A 59 -13.36 -2.14 -0.38
CA PRO A 59 -13.45 -2.72 0.96
C PRO A 59 -12.63 -4.01 1.07
N ILE A 60 -12.31 -4.37 2.31
CA ILE A 60 -11.57 -5.59 2.64
C ILE A 60 -12.47 -6.48 3.48
N CYS A 61 -12.49 -7.77 3.15
CA CYS A 61 -13.12 -8.82 3.93
C CYS A 61 -12.01 -9.71 4.51
N MET A 62 -11.83 -9.64 5.82
CA MET A 62 -10.87 -10.45 6.57
C MET A 62 -11.53 -11.78 6.95
N LEU A 63 -10.80 -12.88 6.76
CA LEU A 63 -11.29 -14.26 6.92
C LEU A 63 -10.34 -15.07 7.81
N PRO A 64 -10.86 -16.01 8.62
CA PRO A 64 -10.03 -16.81 9.51
C PRO A 64 -9.13 -17.76 8.72
N ASP A 65 -8.08 -18.24 9.37
CA ASP A 65 -7.17 -19.22 8.78
C ASP A 65 -7.93 -20.51 8.40
N GLY A 66 -7.64 -21.05 7.22
CA GLY A 66 -8.33 -22.23 6.68
C GLY A 66 -9.74 -21.98 6.13
N TYR A 67 -10.19 -20.73 5.97
CA TYR A 67 -11.52 -20.44 5.42
C TYR A 67 -11.66 -20.90 3.95
N ASP A 68 -12.75 -21.62 3.65
CA ASP A 68 -13.06 -22.10 2.30
C ASP A 68 -13.61 -20.97 1.42
N LEU A 69 -12.70 -20.27 0.74
CA LEU A 69 -13.01 -19.21 -0.21
C LEU A 69 -13.80 -19.71 -1.43
N ILE A 70 -13.47 -20.89 -1.93
CA ILE A 70 -13.97 -21.36 -3.23
C ILE A 70 -15.45 -21.65 -3.12
N THR A 71 -15.86 -22.42 -2.11
CA THR A 71 -17.26 -22.81 -1.96
C THR A 71 -18.10 -21.73 -1.30
N LYS A 72 -17.61 -21.11 -0.21
CA LYS A 72 -18.41 -20.14 0.56
C LYS A 72 -18.51 -18.78 -0.11
N ILE A 73 -17.47 -18.31 -0.83
CA ILE A 73 -17.48 -16.97 -1.43
C ILE A 73 -17.83 -17.01 -2.91
N PHE A 74 -17.07 -17.77 -3.69
CA PHE A 74 -17.12 -17.67 -5.14
C PHE A 74 -18.13 -18.61 -5.80
N GLY A 75 -18.39 -19.76 -5.19
CA GLY A 75 -19.28 -20.78 -5.71
C GLY A 75 -18.82 -21.37 -7.05
N SER A 76 -19.53 -22.39 -7.51
CA SER A 76 -19.26 -23.03 -8.81
C SER A 76 -20.03 -22.38 -9.97
N PHE A 77 -21.07 -21.60 -9.68
CA PHE A 77 -21.95 -21.04 -10.69
C PHE A 77 -21.48 -19.68 -11.24
N GLN A 78 -22.03 -19.31 -12.40
CA GLN A 78 -21.84 -18.01 -13.02
C GLN A 78 -23.14 -17.21 -12.96
N CYS A 79 -23.03 -15.92 -12.65
CA CYS A 79 -24.14 -14.99 -12.67
C CYS A 79 -24.26 -14.38 -14.07
N ASN A 80 -25.38 -14.61 -14.75
CA ASN A 80 -25.69 -13.92 -16.00
C ASN A 80 -26.89 -13.00 -15.74
N SER A 81 -26.74 -11.70 -16.03
CA SER A 81 -27.75 -10.66 -15.76
C SER A 81 -29.12 -10.92 -16.42
N MET A 82 -29.20 -11.81 -17.42
CA MET A 82 -30.45 -12.21 -18.07
C MET A 82 -31.09 -13.48 -17.50
N LYS A 83 -30.37 -14.26 -16.68
CA LYS A 83 -30.83 -15.54 -16.10
C LYS A 83 -30.27 -15.71 -14.68
N ALA A 84 -30.82 -14.97 -13.73
CA ALA A 84 -30.57 -15.16 -12.30
C ALA A 84 -30.92 -16.60 -11.81
N GLU A 85 -31.59 -17.40 -12.64
CA GLU A 85 -32.02 -18.78 -12.39
C GLU A 85 -30.89 -19.83 -12.31
N MET A 86 -29.63 -19.48 -12.59
CA MET A 86 -28.52 -20.44 -12.59
C MET A 86 -27.75 -20.56 -11.28
N CYS A 87 -27.93 -19.63 -10.34
CA CYS A 87 -27.21 -19.65 -9.05
C CYS A 87 -28.00 -20.47 -8.02
N ARG A 88 -27.46 -21.63 -7.61
CA ARG A 88 -28.14 -22.58 -6.68
C ARG A 88 -27.34 -22.92 -5.43
N ASP A 89 -26.15 -22.35 -5.27
CA ASP A 89 -25.35 -22.54 -4.06
C ASP A 89 -25.56 -21.40 -3.05
N ASN A 90 -25.16 -21.66 -1.80
CA ASN A 90 -25.23 -20.68 -0.72
C ASN A 90 -23.98 -19.79 -0.67
N SER A 91 -23.26 -19.66 -1.80
CA SER A 91 -22.08 -18.80 -1.85
C SER A 91 -22.46 -17.33 -1.79
N LEU A 92 -21.56 -16.49 -1.28
CA LEU A 92 -21.74 -15.03 -1.31
C LEU A 92 -22.03 -14.53 -2.74
N TYR A 93 -21.34 -15.10 -3.72
CA TYR A 93 -21.51 -14.76 -5.12
C TYR A 93 -22.94 -15.01 -5.61
N CYS A 94 -23.54 -16.14 -5.27
CA CYS A 94 -24.91 -16.45 -5.68
C CYS A 94 -25.97 -15.69 -4.87
N ILE A 95 -25.74 -15.45 -3.58
CA ILE A 95 -26.61 -14.58 -2.76
C ILE A 95 -26.67 -13.18 -3.37
N LEU A 96 -25.51 -12.63 -3.76
CA LEU A 96 -25.43 -11.32 -4.41
C LEU A 96 -26.05 -11.32 -5.81
N CYS A 97 -25.88 -12.39 -6.58
CA CYS A 97 -26.46 -12.51 -7.92
C CYS A 97 -28.00 -12.43 -7.91
N GLY A 98 -28.64 -12.92 -6.84
CA GLY A 98 -30.09 -12.86 -6.67
C GLY A 98 -30.64 -11.49 -6.27
N ASP A 99 -29.79 -10.52 -5.92
CA ASP A 99 -30.23 -9.18 -5.51
C ASP A 99 -30.48 -8.29 -6.73
N SER A 100 -31.72 -7.81 -6.89
CA SER A 100 -32.14 -6.97 -8.03
C SER A 100 -31.40 -5.64 -8.15
N ARG A 101 -30.68 -5.21 -7.09
CA ARG A 101 -29.88 -3.97 -7.09
C ARG A 101 -28.47 -4.18 -7.64
N VAL A 102 -28.05 -5.43 -7.80
CA VAL A 102 -26.78 -5.77 -8.44
C VAL A 102 -26.95 -5.73 -9.96
N LYS A 103 -26.18 -4.88 -10.63
CA LYS A 103 -26.22 -4.74 -12.10
C LYS A 103 -25.17 -5.62 -12.79
N PHE A 104 -24.01 -5.74 -12.17
CA PHE A 104 -22.88 -6.49 -12.71
C PHE A 104 -22.06 -7.10 -11.58
N MET A 105 -21.55 -8.31 -11.82
CA MET A 105 -20.62 -8.99 -10.92
C MET A 105 -19.56 -9.76 -11.68
N LYS A 106 -18.34 -9.75 -11.16
CA LYS A 106 -17.24 -10.55 -11.67
C LYS A 106 -16.32 -11.05 -10.56
N LYS A 107 -16.09 -12.37 -10.54
CA LYS A 107 -15.21 -13.01 -9.57
C LYS A 107 -13.79 -13.18 -10.13
N TYR A 108 -12.79 -12.92 -9.28
CA TYR A 108 -11.39 -13.17 -9.55
C TYR A 108 -10.85 -14.08 -8.43
N SER A 109 -10.77 -15.38 -8.71
CA SER A 109 -10.28 -16.40 -7.77
C SER A 109 -8.77 -16.64 -7.97
N THR A 110 -8.13 -17.31 -7.01
CA THR A 110 -6.74 -17.79 -7.10
C THR A 110 -6.50 -18.66 -8.35
N VAL A 111 -7.53 -19.38 -8.81
CA VAL A 111 -7.54 -20.16 -10.06
C VAL A 111 -7.31 -19.29 -11.31
N ASN A 112 -7.59 -17.98 -11.24
CA ASN A 112 -7.41 -17.03 -12.35
C ASN A 112 -6.10 -16.24 -12.22
N PHE A 113 -5.07 -16.80 -11.58
CA PHE A 113 -3.77 -16.13 -11.34
C PHE A 113 -3.86 -14.84 -10.52
N ALA A 114 -4.96 -14.63 -9.77
CA ALA A 114 -5.07 -13.51 -8.86
C ALA A 114 -4.39 -13.84 -7.54
N PHE A 115 -3.31 -13.12 -7.20
CA PHE A 115 -2.61 -13.28 -5.91
C PHE A 115 -3.49 -12.92 -4.70
N VAL A 116 -4.50 -12.06 -4.89
CA VAL A 116 -5.53 -11.79 -3.87
C VAL A 116 -6.91 -12.02 -4.48
N PRO A 117 -7.72 -12.94 -3.92
CA PRO A 117 -9.08 -13.15 -4.38
C PRO A 117 -9.92 -11.89 -4.20
N LYS A 118 -10.69 -11.53 -5.24
CA LYS A 118 -11.55 -10.34 -5.21
C LYS A 118 -12.86 -10.52 -5.95
N LEU A 119 -13.86 -9.76 -5.54
CA LEU A 119 -15.17 -9.71 -6.16
C LEU A 119 -15.51 -8.28 -6.57
N GLU A 120 -15.72 -8.10 -7.87
CA GLU A 120 -16.09 -6.83 -8.49
C GLU A 120 -17.62 -6.78 -8.63
N ILE A 121 -18.27 -5.75 -8.09
CA ILE A 121 -19.72 -5.66 -7.97
C ILE A 121 -20.15 -4.24 -8.31
N TYR A 122 -21.07 -4.07 -9.24
CA TYR A 122 -21.80 -2.82 -9.42
C TYR A 122 -23.15 -2.94 -8.73
N PHE A 123 -23.24 -2.31 -7.55
CA PHE A 123 -24.46 -2.30 -6.75
C PHE A 123 -25.08 -0.90 -6.83
N MET A 124 -26.31 -0.81 -7.34
CA MET A 124 -27.01 0.44 -7.64
C MET A 124 -26.23 1.36 -8.60
N ALA A 125 -25.51 2.36 -8.07
CA ALA A 125 -24.70 3.32 -8.80
C ALA A 125 -23.24 3.35 -8.30
N THR A 126 -22.85 2.39 -7.46
CA THR A 126 -21.53 2.33 -6.83
C THR A 126 -20.81 1.05 -7.23
N HIS A 127 -19.54 1.21 -7.59
CA HIS A 127 -18.66 0.10 -7.94
C HIS A 127 -17.88 -0.35 -6.69
N PHE A 128 -17.97 -1.62 -6.33
CA PHE A 128 -17.24 -2.22 -5.23
C PHE A 128 -16.25 -3.24 -5.75
N VAL A 129 -15.01 -3.18 -5.27
CA VAL A 129 -14.00 -4.21 -5.48
C VAL A 129 -13.62 -4.75 -4.11
N VAL A 130 -14.29 -5.82 -3.70
CA VAL A 130 -14.09 -6.44 -2.39
C VAL A 130 -12.88 -7.37 -2.45
N TYR A 131 -11.87 -7.13 -1.63
CA TYR A 131 -10.72 -8.00 -1.49
C TYR A 131 -10.93 -8.96 -0.32
N PHE A 132 -10.65 -10.25 -0.52
CA PHE A 132 -10.74 -11.26 0.52
C PHE A 132 -9.34 -11.63 0.99
N VAL A 133 -9.06 -11.40 2.27
CA VAL A 133 -7.74 -11.65 2.86
C VAL A 133 -7.89 -12.63 4.02
N ILE A 134 -7.16 -13.73 3.95
CA ILE A 134 -7.06 -14.68 5.06
C ILE A 134 -6.05 -14.13 6.06
N VAL A 135 -6.49 -13.91 7.30
CA VAL A 135 -5.62 -13.52 8.41
C VAL A 135 -5.05 -14.79 9.00
N GLN A 136 -3.74 -14.97 8.81
CA GLN A 136 -3.06 -16.19 9.23
C GLN A 136 -2.93 -16.28 10.75
N ASP A 137 -2.90 -17.50 11.29
CA ASP A 137 -2.83 -17.80 12.73
C ASP A 137 -4.01 -17.25 13.56
N LEU A 138 -5.10 -16.85 12.88
CA LEU A 138 -6.31 -16.36 13.52
C LEU A 138 -7.47 -17.31 13.18
N PRO A 139 -7.74 -18.34 14.02
CA PRO A 139 -8.77 -19.34 13.73
C PRO A 139 -10.18 -18.77 13.84
N GLN A 140 -10.36 -17.70 14.62
CA GLN A 140 -11.65 -17.01 14.77
C GLN A 140 -11.44 -15.51 14.73
N ILE A 141 -12.23 -14.84 13.88
CA ILE A 141 -12.18 -13.40 13.76
C ILE A 141 -13.14 -12.73 14.77
N PRO A 142 -12.68 -11.79 15.61
CA PRO A 142 -13.52 -11.04 16.54
C PRO A 142 -14.70 -10.37 15.86
N LYS A 143 -15.88 -10.29 16.51
CA LYS A 143 -17.10 -9.65 15.95
C LYS A 143 -16.96 -8.16 15.65
N GLU A 144 -16.04 -7.49 16.33
CA GLU A 144 -15.79 -6.07 16.15
C GLU A 144 -14.88 -5.80 14.96
N ASN A 145 -14.95 -4.56 14.46
CA ASN A 145 -14.08 -4.10 13.39
C ASN A 145 -12.68 -3.83 13.91
N PHE A 146 -11.68 -4.10 13.07
CA PHE A 146 -10.29 -3.91 13.42
C PHE A 146 -9.85 -2.46 13.31
N ASP A 147 -9.19 -1.96 14.35
CA ASP A 147 -8.50 -0.68 14.29
C ASP A 147 -7.08 -0.80 13.69
N ALA A 148 -6.38 0.34 13.56
CA ALA A 148 -5.03 0.37 13.02
C ALA A 148 -4.05 -0.49 13.84
N GLN A 149 -4.21 -0.56 15.17
CA GLN A 149 -3.31 -1.30 16.06
C GLN A 149 -3.51 -2.81 15.92
N GLN A 150 -4.75 -3.27 15.78
CA GLN A 150 -5.06 -4.67 15.57
C GLN A 150 -4.56 -5.14 14.19
N ILE A 151 -4.75 -4.34 13.14
CA ILE A 151 -4.21 -4.66 11.82
C ILE A 151 -2.67 -4.64 11.83
N GLN A 152 -2.04 -3.74 12.58
CA GLN A 152 -0.59 -3.72 12.79
C GLN A 152 -0.05 -5.06 13.32
N ILE A 153 -0.78 -5.71 14.24
CA ILE A 153 -0.41 -7.04 14.76
C ILE A 153 -0.40 -8.06 13.63
N PHE A 154 -1.41 -8.04 12.75
CA PHE A 154 -1.47 -8.93 11.60
C PHE A 154 -0.30 -8.69 10.64
N LEU A 155 -0.02 -7.43 10.31
CA LEU A 155 1.10 -7.05 9.44
C LEU A 155 2.44 -7.54 10.00
N ASN A 156 2.66 -7.40 11.32
CA ASN A 156 3.84 -7.94 11.99
C ASN A 156 3.91 -9.48 11.87
N GLY A 157 2.79 -10.18 12.06
CA GLY A 157 2.71 -11.64 11.88
C GLY A 157 3.09 -12.09 10.46
N PHE A 158 2.59 -11.38 9.44
CA PHE A 158 3.02 -11.58 8.06
C PHE A 158 4.53 -11.35 7.87
N GLY A 159 5.08 -10.28 8.47
CA GLY A 159 6.52 -10.00 8.43
C GLY A 159 7.39 -11.12 8.99
N LYS A 160 7.00 -11.69 10.14
CA LYS A 160 7.70 -12.84 10.76
C LYS A 160 7.73 -14.05 9.85
N LYS A 161 6.61 -14.38 9.22
CA LYS A 161 6.52 -15.52 8.30
C LYS A 161 7.29 -15.29 7.00
N LEU A 162 7.28 -14.05 6.48
CA LEU A 162 8.11 -13.70 5.33
C LEU A 162 9.59 -13.93 5.65
N LYS A 163 10.05 -13.53 6.84
CA LYS A 163 11.42 -13.79 7.31
C LYS A 163 11.77 -15.27 7.26
N LYS A 164 10.86 -16.12 7.78
CA LYS A 164 11.03 -17.58 7.80
C LYS A 164 11.13 -18.15 6.37
N LEU A 165 10.21 -17.77 5.48
CA LEU A 165 10.24 -18.22 4.09
C LEU A 165 11.51 -17.78 3.34
N ILE A 166 11.98 -16.55 3.59
CA ILE A 166 13.22 -16.03 3.00
C ILE A 166 14.42 -16.85 3.52
N SER A 167 14.50 -17.12 4.82
CA SER A 167 15.59 -17.93 5.38
C SER A 167 15.60 -19.38 4.86
N GLU A 168 14.42 -19.94 4.61
CA GLU A 168 14.28 -21.28 4.04
C GLU A 168 14.69 -21.31 2.55
N ASN A 169 14.33 -20.30 1.76
CA ASN A 169 14.71 -20.21 0.34
C ASN A 169 16.19 -19.89 0.10
N TYR A 170 16.83 -19.10 0.96
CA TYR A 170 18.28 -18.81 0.86
C TYR A 170 19.16 -20.05 1.02
N SER A 171 18.62 -21.13 1.61
CA SER A 171 19.34 -22.39 1.75
C SER A 171 19.43 -23.18 0.44
N ASP A 172 18.57 -22.89 -0.55
CA ASP A 172 18.53 -23.62 -1.84
C ASP A 172 19.12 -22.84 -3.02
N GLU A 173 19.05 -21.50 -3.04
CA GLU A 173 19.54 -20.71 -4.19
C GLU A 173 21.06 -20.49 -4.19
N GLY A 174 21.75 -20.65 -3.06
CA GLY A 174 23.19 -20.40 -2.93
C GLY A 174 24.12 -21.62 -3.03
N ALA A 175 23.59 -22.85 -2.98
CA ALA A 175 24.41 -24.06 -2.96
C ALA A 175 24.64 -24.68 -4.35
N TYR A 176 23.79 -24.37 -5.34
CA TYR A 176 23.79 -25.06 -6.63
C TYR A 176 24.16 -24.20 -7.85
N GLU A 177 24.42 -22.90 -7.68
CA GLU A 177 24.77 -21.98 -8.79
C GLU A 177 26.21 -21.44 -8.74
N PHE A 178 27.14 -22.17 -8.11
CA PHE A 178 28.55 -22.04 -8.54
C PHE A 178 28.71 -22.86 -9.82
N ASP A 179 28.40 -22.23 -10.96
CA ASP A 179 28.50 -22.79 -12.31
C ASP A 179 29.70 -23.74 -12.43
N PRO A 180 29.51 -25.05 -12.74
CA PRO A 180 30.60 -26.02 -12.78
C PRO A 180 31.73 -25.59 -13.75
N LYS A 181 31.42 -24.76 -14.76
CA LYS A 181 32.44 -24.15 -15.63
C LYS A 181 33.26 -23.09 -14.91
N LYS A 182 32.63 -22.20 -14.13
CA LYS A 182 33.34 -21.19 -13.32
C LYS A 182 34.13 -21.83 -12.17
N LYS A 183 33.63 -22.93 -11.59
CA LYS A 183 34.36 -23.73 -10.59
C LYS A 183 35.63 -24.35 -11.17
N ALA A 184 35.51 -24.99 -12.33
CA ALA A 184 36.65 -25.58 -13.02
C ALA A 184 37.66 -24.52 -13.49
N GLN A 185 37.17 -23.35 -13.92
CA GLN A 185 38.01 -22.22 -14.31
C GLN A 185 38.76 -21.61 -13.11
N LEU A 186 38.08 -21.41 -11.99
CA LEU A 186 38.71 -20.91 -10.75
C LEU A 186 39.71 -21.92 -10.17
N LYS A 187 39.40 -23.22 -10.23
CA LYS A 187 40.33 -24.27 -9.81
C LYS A 187 41.59 -24.26 -10.66
N ARG A 188 41.48 -24.16 -11.99
CA ARG A 188 42.63 -24.04 -12.88
C ARG A 188 43.46 -22.79 -12.61
N GLN A 189 42.80 -21.64 -12.37
CA GLN A 189 43.49 -20.40 -12.00
C GLN A 189 44.27 -20.56 -10.68
N LEU A 190 43.65 -21.13 -9.65
CA LEU A 190 44.33 -21.39 -8.38
C LEU A 190 45.48 -22.41 -8.51
N GLU A 191 45.32 -23.43 -9.34
CA GLU A 191 46.38 -24.39 -9.64
C GLU A 191 47.55 -23.70 -10.36
N GLU A 192 47.28 -22.85 -11.35
CA GLU A 192 48.30 -22.06 -12.06
C GLU A 192 49.01 -21.06 -11.12
N ASP A 193 48.27 -20.36 -10.26
CA ASP A 193 48.80 -19.37 -9.32
C ASP A 193 49.69 -20.00 -8.23
N VAL A 194 49.39 -21.24 -7.81
CA VAL A 194 50.25 -22.02 -6.90
C VAL A 194 51.61 -22.32 -7.52
N PHE A 195 51.69 -22.56 -8.83
CA PHE A 195 52.98 -22.80 -9.50
C PHE A 195 53.80 -21.52 -9.72
N MET A 196 53.17 -20.34 -9.64
CA MET A 196 53.79 -19.05 -9.94
C MET A 196 54.12 -18.21 -8.70
N THR A 197 53.70 -18.66 -7.52
CA THR A 197 53.90 -17.97 -6.23
C THR A 197 55.04 -18.62 -5.44
N GLU A 198 55.93 -17.82 -4.85
CA GLU A 198 57.04 -18.31 -4.00
C GLU A 198 56.76 -18.12 -2.49
N ASP A 199 55.61 -17.56 -2.11
CA ASP A 199 55.19 -17.38 -0.71
C ASP A 199 54.47 -18.64 -0.17
N ASP A 200 55.14 -19.35 0.73
CA ASP A 200 54.66 -20.59 1.35
C ASP A 200 53.33 -20.44 2.11
N GLU A 201 53.05 -19.28 2.72
CA GLU A 201 51.77 -19.03 3.43
C GLU A 201 50.61 -18.88 2.44
N GLU A 202 50.87 -18.22 1.30
CA GLU A 202 49.86 -17.99 0.28
C GLU A 202 49.57 -19.27 -0.51
N ILE A 203 50.61 -20.06 -0.81
CA ILE A 203 50.50 -21.42 -1.34
C ILE A 203 49.59 -22.28 -0.44
N TRP A 204 49.80 -22.25 0.88
CA TRP A 204 49.00 -23.02 1.82
C TRP A 204 47.51 -22.63 1.79
N ARG A 205 47.21 -21.33 1.74
CA ARG A 205 45.82 -20.82 1.65
C ARG A 205 45.15 -21.20 0.33
N MET A 206 45.91 -21.21 -0.77
CA MET A 206 45.40 -21.62 -2.08
C MET A 206 45.12 -23.13 -2.13
N LEU A 207 46.01 -23.96 -1.58
CA LEU A 207 45.80 -25.40 -1.46
C LEU A 207 44.58 -25.75 -0.59
N GLU A 208 44.37 -25.03 0.52
CA GLU A 208 43.18 -25.22 1.37
C GLU A 208 41.87 -24.88 0.63
N LYS A 209 41.90 -23.84 -0.22
CA LYS A 209 40.76 -23.49 -1.10
C LYS A 209 40.51 -24.59 -2.14
N ILE A 210 41.55 -25.16 -2.76
CA ILE A 210 41.43 -26.27 -3.71
C ILE A 210 40.85 -27.51 -3.03
N GLU A 211 41.30 -27.83 -1.81
CA GLU A 211 40.79 -28.97 -1.04
C GLU A 211 39.28 -28.81 -0.70
N LYS A 212 38.86 -27.60 -0.32
CA LYS A 212 37.43 -27.29 -0.11
C LYS A 212 36.62 -27.43 -1.39
N LEU A 213 37.15 -27.00 -2.53
CA LEU A 213 36.51 -27.18 -3.83
C LEU A 213 36.35 -28.66 -4.20
N ASN A 214 37.33 -29.51 -3.89
CA ASN A 214 37.29 -30.96 -4.14
C ASN A 214 36.34 -31.71 -3.18
N LYS A 215 36.32 -31.37 -1.89
CA LYS A 215 35.37 -31.98 -0.92
C LYS A 215 33.91 -31.79 -1.33
N ASN A 216 33.60 -30.66 -1.96
CA ASN A 216 32.25 -30.41 -2.49
C ASN A 216 31.86 -31.38 -3.64
N GLU A 217 32.81 -31.99 -4.37
CA GLU A 217 32.54 -33.03 -5.39
C GLU A 217 32.24 -34.40 -4.79
N GLU A 218 32.92 -34.78 -3.70
CA GLU A 218 32.69 -36.07 -3.03
C GLU A 218 31.31 -36.14 -2.35
N SER A 219 30.80 -35.01 -1.87
CA SER A 219 29.41 -34.90 -1.38
C SER A 219 28.35 -34.96 -2.48
N SER A 220 28.71 -34.71 -3.75
CA SER A 220 27.81 -34.95 -4.90
C SER A 220 27.85 -36.41 -5.39
N ASN A 221 28.97 -37.10 -5.23
CA ASN A 221 29.14 -38.48 -5.71
C ASN A 221 28.68 -39.57 -4.73
N LYS A 222 28.29 -39.22 -3.49
CA LYS A 222 27.72 -40.18 -2.52
C LYS A 222 26.19 -40.42 -2.65
N PHE A 223 25.55 -39.83 -3.66
CA PHE A 223 24.14 -40.04 -3.99
C PHE A 223 23.96 -40.99 -5.21
N GLU A 224 24.69 -42.12 -5.25
CA GLU A 224 24.36 -43.22 -6.17
C GLU A 224 23.19 -44.04 -5.60
N SER A 225 21.96 -43.50 -5.76
CA SER A 225 20.67 -44.22 -5.83
C SER A 225 19.44 -43.29 -5.81
N VAL A 226 19.63 -41.97 -5.99
CA VAL A 226 18.51 -41.03 -6.16
C VAL A 226 18.54 -40.52 -7.60
N ASP A 227 17.42 -40.69 -8.32
CA ASP A 227 17.27 -40.15 -9.68
C ASP A 227 17.43 -38.62 -9.63
N LEU A 228 18.60 -38.15 -10.08
CA LEU A 228 19.00 -36.74 -10.07
C LEU A 228 18.01 -35.85 -10.84
N ASN A 229 17.25 -36.40 -11.81
CA ASN A 229 16.25 -35.66 -12.55
C ASN A 229 14.96 -35.49 -11.73
N GLU A 230 14.54 -36.52 -11.00
CA GLU A 230 13.38 -36.46 -10.10
C GLU A 230 13.67 -35.56 -8.89
N TYR A 231 14.88 -35.64 -8.32
CA TYR A 231 15.30 -34.76 -7.23
C TYR A 231 15.31 -33.30 -7.68
N LYS A 232 15.95 -32.97 -8.82
CA LYS A 232 15.97 -31.60 -9.38
C LYS A 232 14.58 -31.09 -9.73
N ALA A 233 13.72 -31.91 -10.31
CA ALA A 233 12.34 -31.54 -10.62
C ALA A 233 11.54 -31.25 -9.34
N ASN A 234 11.74 -32.04 -8.28
CA ASN A 234 11.12 -31.82 -6.98
C ASN A 234 11.65 -30.55 -6.29
N THR A 235 12.95 -30.25 -6.34
CA THR A 235 13.51 -28.99 -5.80
C THR A 235 12.98 -27.79 -6.58
N GLN A 236 12.95 -27.85 -7.91
CA GLN A 236 12.39 -26.77 -8.74
C GLN A 236 10.90 -26.54 -8.49
N ALA A 237 10.12 -27.62 -8.34
CA ALA A 237 8.70 -27.54 -8.00
C ALA A 237 8.49 -26.93 -6.60
N ASN A 238 9.33 -27.28 -5.62
CA ASN A 238 9.27 -26.72 -4.28
C ASN A 238 9.66 -25.25 -4.24
N VAL A 239 10.72 -24.85 -4.94
CA VAL A 239 11.14 -23.44 -5.07
C VAL A 239 10.05 -22.63 -5.76
N LYS A 240 9.46 -23.14 -6.84
CA LYS A 240 8.34 -22.49 -7.53
C LYS A 240 7.15 -22.30 -6.60
N LYS A 241 6.76 -23.35 -5.86
CA LYS A 241 5.69 -23.31 -4.87
C LYS A 241 5.96 -22.30 -3.74
N ASN A 242 7.20 -22.23 -3.25
CA ASN A 242 7.60 -21.25 -2.24
C ASN A 242 7.55 -19.82 -2.77
N ARG A 243 7.97 -19.58 -4.02
CA ARG A 243 7.85 -18.27 -4.68
C ARG A 243 6.39 -17.85 -4.85
N GLU A 244 5.52 -18.75 -5.31
CA GLU A 244 4.08 -18.48 -5.44
C GLU A 244 3.47 -18.10 -4.08
N LYS A 245 3.81 -18.85 -3.02
CA LYS A 245 3.36 -18.59 -1.65
C LYS A 245 3.88 -17.25 -1.12
N MET A 246 5.11 -16.88 -1.46
CA MET A 246 5.69 -15.59 -1.10
C MET A 246 4.97 -14.43 -1.79
N GLU A 247 4.68 -14.55 -3.10
CA GLU A 247 3.98 -13.50 -3.86
C GLU A 247 2.52 -13.34 -3.40
N GLU A 248 1.83 -14.43 -3.11
CA GLU A 248 0.50 -14.39 -2.46
C GLU A 248 0.57 -13.63 -1.14
N MET A 249 1.58 -13.94 -0.31
CA MET A 249 1.72 -13.32 1.00
C MET A 249 2.06 -11.83 0.91
N LYS A 250 2.93 -11.42 -0.01
CA LYS A 250 3.23 -10.01 -0.31
C LYS A 250 1.97 -9.27 -0.80
N ALA A 251 1.16 -9.90 -1.64
CA ALA A 251 -0.04 -9.27 -2.17
C ALA A 251 -1.12 -9.07 -1.08
N ASN A 252 -1.34 -10.09 -0.23
CA ASN A 252 -2.21 -9.99 0.95
C ASN A 252 -1.73 -8.91 1.92
N LEU A 253 -0.43 -8.88 2.21
CA LEU A 253 0.20 -7.84 3.03
C LEU A 253 -0.07 -6.45 2.45
N THR A 254 0.12 -6.26 1.14
CA THR A 254 -0.09 -4.98 0.45
C THR A 254 -1.54 -4.48 0.58
N VAL A 255 -2.53 -5.37 0.45
CA VAL A 255 -3.95 -5.00 0.59
C VAL A 255 -4.25 -4.54 2.02
N LEU A 256 -3.82 -5.31 3.03
CA LEU A 256 -4.00 -4.93 4.43
C LEU A 256 -3.26 -3.64 4.78
N TRP A 257 -2.01 -3.51 4.33
CA TRP A 257 -1.15 -2.36 4.59
C TRP A 257 -1.75 -1.05 4.06
N ASN A 258 -2.26 -1.06 2.81
CA ASN A 258 -2.92 0.11 2.24
C ASN A 258 -4.15 0.54 3.06
N HIS A 259 -4.90 -0.41 3.62
CA HIS A 259 -6.02 -0.08 4.50
C HIS A 259 -5.55 0.45 5.86
N ALA A 260 -4.53 -0.19 6.43
CA ALA A 260 -3.94 0.16 7.70
C ALA A 260 -3.36 1.59 7.71
N ILE A 261 -2.70 2.02 6.62
CA ILE A 261 -2.20 3.40 6.46
C ILE A 261 -3.34 4.41 6.66
N HIS A 262 -4.47 4.22 5.97
CA HIS A 262 -5.58 5.16 6.04
C HIS A 262 -6.24 5.14 7.43
N LEU A 263 -6.35 3.97 8.07
CA LEU A 263 -6.83 3.89 9.46
C LEU A 263 -5.89 4.63 10.41
N LYS A 264 -4.56 4.50 10.22
CA LYS A 264 -3.58 5.21 11.03
C LYS A 264 -3.67 6.72 10.85
N ILE A 265 -3.94 7.18 9.64
CA ILE A 265 -4.17 8.60 9.37
C ILE A 265 -5.44 9.09 10.08
N LEU A 266 -6.52 8.30 10.08
CA LEU A 266 -7.72 8.64 10.85
C LEU A 266 -7.45 8.66 12.36
N GLU A 267 -6.63 7.73 12.88
CA GLU A 267 -6.19 7.73 14.28
C GLU A 267 -5.43 9.01 14.66
N LEU A 268 -4.65 9.55 13.73
CA LEU A 268 -3.88 10.79 13.91
C LEU A 268 -4.74 12.06 13.81
N LEU A 269 -5.85 12.01 13.07
CA LEU A 269 -6.71 13.17 12.82
C LEU A 269 -7.89 13.27 13.80
N LEU A 270 -8.39 12.15 14.31
CA LEU A 270 -9.67 12.09 15.02
C LEU A 270 -9.52 11.79 16.51
N THR A 271 -10.55 12.17 17.26
CA THR A 271 -10.66 11.84 18.69
C THR A 271 -11.02 10.37 18.89
N LYS A 272 -10.71 9.83 20.07
CA LYS A 272 -11.06 8.43 20.44
C LYS A 272 -12.54 8.12 20.27
N ASN A 273 -13.42 9.10 20.56
CA ASN A 273 -14.87 8.93 20.41
C ASN A 273 -15.29 8.84 18.94
N GLU A 274 -14.71 9.66 18.07
CA GLU A 274 -14.97 9.60 16.62
C GLU A 274 -14.45 8.30 16.01
N LEU A 275 -13.26 7.86 16.41
CA LEU A 275 -12.69 6.56 16.02
C LEU A 275 -13.59 5.40 16.45
N HIS A 276 -14.06 5.39 17.70
CA HIS A 276 -15.00 4.39 18.19
C HIS A 276 -16.28 4.37 17.34
N ARG A 277 -16.86 5.53 17.02
CA ARG A 277 -18.04 5.62 16.16
C ARG A 277 -17.80 5.07 14.76
N ILE A 278 -16.67 5.41 14.13
CA ILE A 278 -16.27 4.86 12.82
C ILE A 278 -16.13 3.34 12.89
N ASN A 279 -15.47 2.83 13.93
CA ASN A 279 -15.29 1.39 14.10
C ASN A 279 -16.62 0.66 14.28
N HIS A 280 -17.61 1.22 14.97
CA HIS A 280 -18.90 0.51 15.14
C HIS A 280 -19.89 0.70 13.99
N ARG A 281 -19.87 1.85 13.30
CA ARG A 281 -20.88 2.17 12.27
C ARG A 281 -20.36 2.07 10.84
N GLN A 282 -19.04 2.05 10.63
CA GLN A 282 -18.31 2.07 9.35
C GLN A 282 -18.64 3.22 8.38
N PHE A 283 -19.75 3.94 8.58
CA PHE A 283 -20.24 5.10 7.83
C PHE A 283 -20.93 6.11 8.75
N ASP A 284 -20.20 6.61 9.74
CA ASP A 284 -20.79 7.60 10.64
C ASP A 284 -20.85 8.98 9.97
N LYS A 285 -22.06 9.40 9.58
CA LYS A 285 -22.30 10.69 8.88
C LYS A 285 -21.85 11.89 9.70
N ASP A 286 -21.99 11.85 11.02
CA ASP A 286 -21.63 12.98 11.87
C ASP A 286 -20.12 13.12 11.93
N VAL A 287 -19.39 12.00 11.98
CA VAL A 287 -17.93 12.02 11.91
C VAL A 287 -17.46 12.47 10.52
N MET A 288 -18.07 11.95 9.44
CA MET A 288 -17.76 12.39 8.07
C MET A 288 -17.97 13.89 7.85
N ASN A 289 -19.04 14.43 8.42
CA ASN A 289 -19.40 15.85 8.31
C ASN A 289 -18.77 16.69 9.43
N GLY A 290 -17.96 16.10 10.30
CA GLY A 290 -17.21 16.81 11.33
C GLY A 290 -16.19 17.76 10.71
N ASN A 291 -15.96 18.90 11.38
CA ASN A 291 -15.11 19.99 10.86
C ASN A 291 -13.72 19.50 10.41
N THR A 292 -13.09 18.62 11.21
CA THR A 292 -11.78 18.03 10.92
C THR A 292 -11.73 17.31 9.58
N LEU A 293 -12.60 16.30 9.36
CA LEU A 293 -12.60 15.53 8.13
C LEU A 293 -13.10 16.34 6.94
N LEU A 294 -14.04 17.25 7.15
CA LEU A 294 -14.52 18.14 6.11
C LEU A 294 -13.41 19.07 5.60
N ASN A 295 -12.68 19.72 6.52
CA ASN A 295 -11.57 20.60 6.16
C ASN A 295 -10.42 19.82 5.52
N PHE A 296 -10.11 18.64 6.05
CA PHE A 296 -9.09 17.76 5.48
C PHE A 296 -9.43 17.35 4.04
N ARG A 297 -10.64 16.82 3.80
CA ARG A 297 -11.10 16.42 2.46
C ARG A 297 -11.12 17.58 1.48
N THR A 298 -11.55 18.75 1.95
CA THR A 298 -11.63 19.95 1.12
C THR A 298 -10.23 20.42 0.73
N ALA A 299 -9.31 20.53 1.69
CA ALA A 299 -7.91 20.85 1.41
C ALA A 299 -7.26 19.82 0.47
N TYR A 300 -7.47 18.53 0.73
CA TYR A 300 -7.01 17.44 -0.14
C TYR A 300 -7.54 17.60 -1.57
N ALA A 301 -8.83 17.90 -1.76
CA ALA A 301 -9.43 18.08 -3.08
C ALA A 301 -8.79 19.24 -3.86
N TYR A 302 -8.51 20.36 -3.18
CA TYR A 302 -7.76 21.48 -3.76
C TYR A 302 -6.34 21.06 -4.17
N LEU A 303 -5.63 20.33 -3.31
CA LEU A 303 -4.28 19.86 -3.58
C LEU A 303 -4.22 18.83 -4.72
N GLU A 304 -5.16 17.89 -4.78
CA GLU A 304 -5.26 16.95 -5.90
C GLU A 304 -5.52 17.68 -7.21
N LEU A 305 -6.42 18.66 -7.22
CA LEU A 305 -6.71 19.47 -8.40
C LEU A 305 -5.49 20.29 -8.84
N TRP A 306 -4.77 20.89 -7.88
CA TRP A 306 -3.53 21.60 -8.14
C TRP A 306 -2.48 20.67 -8.77
N ALA A 307 -2.24 19.50 -8.17
CA ALA A 307 -1.23 18.54 -8.65
C ALA A 307 -1.54 18.02 -10.05
N LYS A 308 -2.83 17.81 -10.37
CA LYS A 308 -3.28 17.46 -11.73
C LYS A 308 -3.03 18.59 -12.72
N LYS A 309 -3.35 19.84 -12.36
CA LYS A 309 -3.11 21.01 -13.21
C LYS A 309 -1.62 21.30 -13.43
N ALA A 310 -0.79 21.05 -12.42
CA ALA A 310 0.67 21.16 -12.51
C ALA A 310 1.33 19.99 -13.26
N GLN A 311 0.56 18.98 -13.70
CA GLN A 311 1.06 17.79 -14.39
C GLN A 311 2.16 17.07 -13.59
N ILE A 312 1.99 17.03 -12.27
CA ILE A 312 2.85 16.25 -11.35
C ILE A 312 2.09 15.05 -10.80
N PHE A 313 0.76 15.04 -10.86
CA PHE A 313 -0.05 13.93 -10.35
C PHE A 313 -0.03 12.72 -11.28
N ASN A 314 0.43 11.57 -10.78
CA ASN A 314 0.46 10.30 -11.52
C ASN A 314 0.23 9.09 -10.58
N GLU A 315 -1.04 8.68 -10.47
CA GLU A 315 -1.44 7.53 -9.65
C GLU A 315 -1.10 6.18 -10.30
N LYS A 316 -1.08 6.09 -11.63
CA LYS A 316 -0.91 4.81 -12.35
C LYS A 316 0.50 4.25 -12.23
N PHE A 317 1.51 5.13 -12.26
CA PHE A 317 2.91 4.72 -12.25
C PHE A 317 3.55 4.81 -10.85
N GLY A 318 2.80 5.27 -9.84
CA GLY A 318 3.27 5.33 -8.45
C GLY A 318 4.26 6.47 -8.18
N HIS A 319 4.27 7.52 -9.01
CA HIS A 319 4.95 8.78 -8.70
C HIS A 319 4.07 9.62 -7.75
N PHE A 320 4.15 10.94 -7.80
CA PHE A 320 3.36 11.81 -6.91
C PHE A 320 1.84 11.54 -7.04
N ASN A 321 1.23 11.01 -5.98
CA ASN A 321 -0.11 10.42 -6.02
C ASN A 321 -0.97 10.81 -4.80
N SER A 322 -2.20 10.27 -4.73
CA SER A 322 -3.14 10.57 -3.65
C SER A 322 -2.58 10.25 -2.25
N GLN A 323 -1.89 9.12 -2.07
CA GLN A 323 -1.36 8.72 -0.76
C GLN A 323 -0.29 9.69 -0.27
N ILE A 324 0.61 10.12 -1.17
CA ILE A 324 1.62 11.13 -0.88
C ILE A 324 0.97 12.43 -0.39
N ILE A 325 -0.01 12.95 -1.12
CA ILE A 325 -0.71 14.20 -0.74
C ILE A 325 -1.39 14.04 0.62
N ILE A 326 -2.05 12.91 0.90
CA ILE A 326 -2.72 12.66 2.18
C ILE A 326 -1.70 12.66 3.33
N ILE A 327 -0.57 11.97 3.19
CA ILE A 327 0.45 11.91 4.25
C ILE A 327 1.08 13.29 4.48
N MET A 328 1.42 14.00 3.41
CA MET A 328 1.95 15.36 3.50
C MET A 328 0.93 16.31 4.14
N LEU A 329 -0.35 16.23 3.78
CA LEU A 329 -1.40 17.05 4.39
C LEU A 329 -1.62 16.69 5.86
N THR A 330 -1.56 15.39 6.21
CA THR A 330 -1.66 14.92 7.59
C THR A 330 -0.55 15.51 8.44
N LYS A 331 0.68 15.56 7.93
CA LYS A 331 1.81 16.18 8.65
C LYS A 331 1.56 17.66 8.96
N VAL A 332 1.02 18.41 8.00
CA VAL A 332 0.63 19.82 8.20
C VAL A 332 -0.44 19.93 9.29
N PHE A 333 -1.46 19.06 9.23
CA PHE A 333 -2.53 19.02 10.23
C PHE A 333 -2.00 18.75 11.65
N LEU A 334 -1.02 17.85 11.79
CA LEU A 334 -0.39 17.54 13.08
C LEU A 334 0.41 18.71 13.68
N TRP A 335 0.98 19.59 12.85
CA TRP A 335 1.67 20.79 13.36
C TRP A 335 0.74 21.94 13.72
N PHE A 336 -0.47 21.96 13.16
CA PHE A 336 -1.46 22.99 13.43
C PHE A 336 -2.76 22.35 13.95
N PRO A 337 -2.77 21.83 15.19
CA PRO A 337 -3.97 21.25 15.78
C PRO A 337 -5.04 22.32 16.04
N GLY A 338 -6.31 21.95 15.86
CA GLY A 338 -7.47 22.80 16.17
C GLY A 338 -8.38 23.08 14.96
N ASP A 339 -9.33 23.99 15.13
CA ASP A 339 -10.26 24.43 14.08
C ASP A 339 -9.58 25.37 13.09
N VAL A 340 -8.81 24.78 12.19
CA VAL A 340 -8.04 25.49 11.17
C VAL A 340 -8.82 25.55 9.86
N SER A 341 -8.82 26.72 9.21
CA SER A 341 -9.49 26.91 7.92
C SER A 341 -8.76 26.18 6.79
N VAL A 342 -9.53 25.78 5.77
CA VAL A 342 -8.99 25.13 4.56
C VAL A 342 -7.90 25.97 3.89
N ALA A 343 -8.13 27.28 3.77
CA ALA A 343 -7.18 28.20 3.16
C ALA A 343 -5.84 28.23 3.89
N PHE A 344 -5.88 28.24 5.23
CA PHE A 344 -4.67 28.18 6.05
C PHE A 344 -3.93 26.85 5.86
N LEU A 345 -4.62 25.72 5.87
CA LEU A 345 -4.00 24.40 5.65
C LEU A 345 -3.29 24.32 4.30
N VAL A 346 -3.93 24.82 3.24
CA VAL A 346 -3.35 24.84 1.89
C VAL A 346 -2.15 25.79 1.81
N GLU A 347 -2.23 26.98 2.41
CA GLU A 347 -1.08 27.91 2.47
C GLU A 347 0.10 27.29 3.22
N LYS A 348 -0.15 26.69 4.40
CA LYS A 348 0.88 26.04 5.20
C LYS A 348 1.49 24.85 4.49
N PHE A 349 0.68 24.05 3.81
CA PHE A 349 1.16 22.94 2.99
C PHE A 349 2.21 23.42 1.99
N PHE A 350 1.91 24.43 1.17
CA PHE A 350 2.86 24.93 0.19
C PHE A 350 4.08 25.60 0.83
N LEU A 351 3.89 26.37 1.90
CA LEU A 351 4.99 27.02 2.60
C LEU A 351 5.98 25.99 3.14
N ILE A 352 5.48 24.99 3.87
CA ILE A 352 6.28 23.94 4.49
C ILE A 352 7.10 23.20 3.44
N TYR A 353 6.44 22.68 2.39
CA TYR A 353 7.11 21.81 1.44
C TYR A 353 7.96 22.55 0.42
N ALA A 354 7.78 23.87 0.30
CA ALA A 354 8.69 24.74 -0.45
C ALA A 354 10.01 25.01 0.28
N ILE A 355 10.03 24.97 1.62
CA ILE A 355 11.23 25.21 2.43
C ILE A 355 11.74 23.94 3.13
N TRP A 356 11.10 22.80 2.87
CA TRP A 356 11.51 21.54 3.46
C TRP A 356 12.90 21.16 2.96
N ASP A 357 13.75 20.75 3.89
CA ASP A 357 15.16 20.44 3.63
C ASP A 357 15.29 19.05 3.00
N TRP A 358 14.79 18.90 1.77
CA TRP A 358 14.90 17.65 1.03
C TRP A 358 16.38 17.28 0.85
N PRO A 359 16.77 16.00 1.10
CA PRO A 359 15.92 14.82 1.18
C PRO A 359 15.61 14.33 2.62
N LEU A 360 15.49 15.24 3.59
CA LEU A 360 15.06 14.87 4.95
C LEU A 360 13.72 14.11 4.89
N PRO A 361 13.62 12.88 5.44
CA PRO A 361 12.43 12.06 5.28
C PRO A 361 11.26 12.60 6.08
N LEU A 362 10.09 12.58 5.44
CA LEU A 362 8.85 12.94 6.09
C LEU A 362 8.27 11.72 6.83
N HIS A 363 8.24 11.82 8.16
CA HIS A 363 7.63 10.83 9.04
C HIS A 363 6.39 11.38 9.75
N LEU A 364 5.31 10.60 9.78
CA LEU A 364 4.17 10.81 10.66
C LEU A 364 4.32 10.09 12.00
N THR A 365 4.96 8.92 11.99
CA THR A 365 5.20 8.06 13.14
C THR A 365 6.67 7.66 13.20
N LYS A 366 7.14 7.30 14.40
CA LYS A 366 8.49 6.75 14.58
C LYS A 366 8.54 5.30 14.08
N ILE A 367 9.57 4.96 13.33
CA ILE A 367 9.83 3.56 12.95
C ILE A 367 10.44 2.83 14.13
N ASP A 368 9.83 1.71 14.51
CA ASP A 368 10.41 0.77 15.45
C ASP A 368 11.32 -0.23 14.71
N TYR A 369 12.63 -0.06 14.86
CA TYR A 369 13.63 -0.98 14.28
C TYR A 369 13.97 -2.16 15.19
N THR A 370 13.32 -2.29 16.36
CA THR A 370 13.55 -3.39 17.30
C THR A 370 12.57 -4.55 17.12
N ARG A 371 11.50 -4.33 16.35
CA ARG A 371 10.49 -5.36 16.06
C ARG A 371 11.03 -6.44 15.14
N GLU A 372 10.55 -7.67 15.28
CA GLU A 372 10.83 -8.73 14.31
C GLU A 372 10.19 -8.41 12.94
N GLY A 373 10.98 -8.50 11.87
CA GLY A 373 10.54 -8.17 10.52
C GLY A 373 10.94 -6.77 10.07
N GLU A 374 11.74 -6.07 10.87
CA GLU A 374 12.34 -4.76 10.64
C GLU A 374 13.06 -4.61 9.30
N PHE A 375 13.55 -5.71 8.72
CA PHE A 375 14.16 -5.72 7.39
C PHE A 375 13.17 -5.30 6.28
N LEU A 376 11.86 -5.44 6.52
CA LEU A 376 10.81 -4.93 5.63
C LEU A 376 10.53 -3.44 5.85
N SER A 377 10.93 -2.85 6.98
CA SER A 377 10.74 -1.41 7.22
C SER A 377 11.78 -0.61 6.44
N TRP A 378 11.41 0.61 6.08
CA TRP A 378 12.27 1.53 5.37
C TRP A 378 13.46 1.98 6.22
N SER A 379 14.62 2.05 5.59
CA SER A 379 15.79 2.78 6.07
C SER A 379 16.56 3.28 4.84
N PRO A 380 17.24 4.44 4.91
CA PRO A 380 18.04 4.94 3.80
C PRO A 380 19.03 3.90 3.26
N GLU A 381 19.70 3.16 4.13
CA GLU A 381 20.72 2.19 3.74
C GLU A 381 20.12 1.02 2.95
N ARG A 382 18.94 0.54 3.36
CA ARG A 382 18.22 -0.55 2.67
C ARG A 382 17.69 -0.13 1.33
N GLU A 383 16.97 0.99 1.23
CA GLU A 383 16.44 1.42 -0.07
C GLU A 383 17.59 1.75 -1.04
N TRP A 384 18.72 2.28 -0.53
CA TRP A 384 19.91 2.49 -1.34
C TRP A 384 20.47 1.16 -1.86
N PHE A 385 20.60 0.15 -0.99
CA PHE A 385 21.10 -1.17 -1.35
C PHE A 385 20.18 -1.87 -2.36
N ASP A 386 18.87 -1.86 -2.13
CA ASP A 386 17.87 -2.47 -3.02
C ASP A 386 17.93 -1.85 -4.42
N LYS A 387 18.00 -0.51 -4.51
CA LYS A 387 18.08 0.19 -5.80
C LYS A 387 19.42 0.02 -6.51
N MET A 388 20.52 -0.04 -5.76
CA MET A 388 21.84 -0.30 -6.34
C MET A 388 21.84 -1.65 -7.08
N GLN A 389 21.17 -2.67 -6.52
CA GLN A 389 21.00 -3.97 -7.18
C GLN A 389 20.10 -3.90 -8.42
N GLU A 390 19.06 -3.09 -8.39
CA GLU A 390 18.11 -2.96 -9.52
C GLU A 390 18.70 -2.22 -10.72
N ILE A 391 19.48 -1.16 -10.49
CA ILE A 391 19.85 -0.20 -11.54
C ILE A 391 21.34 -0.31 -11.94
N ASN A 392 22.16 -1.10 -11.22
CA ASN A 392 23.63 -1.16 -11.41
C ASN A 392 24.31 0.23 -11.37
N GLU A 393 23.69 1.20 -10.71
CA GLU A 393 24.18 2.58 -10.60
C GLU A 393 24.76 2.83 -9.21
N GLN A 394 25.97 3.38 -9.17
CA GLN A 394 26.71 3.66 -7.93
C GLN A 394 26.29 4.97 -7.25
N GLN A 395 25.54 5.83 -7.95
CA GLN A 395 25.07 7.13 -7.43
C GLN A 395 23.55 7.16 -7.42
N PHE A 396 22.98 6.60 -6.34
CA PHE A 396 21.57 6.74 -6.05
C PHE A 396 21.38 7.69 -4.86
N SER A 397 20.51 8.69 -5.02
CA SER A 397 20.09 9.62 -3.96
C SER A 397 18.57 9.59 -3.81
N PHE A 398 18.10 9.64 -2.57
CA PHE A 398 16.70 9.92 -2.29
C PHE A 398 16.45 11.40 -2.55
N GLU A 399 15.38 11.72 -3.27
CA GLU A 399 15.09 13.12 -3.62
C GLU A 399 14.02 13.72 -2.71
N MET A 400 12.99 12.93 -2.37
CA MET A 400 11.90 13.39 -1.51
C MET A 400 11.21 12.25 -0.71
N PRO A 401 11.93 11.60 0.21
CA PRO A 401 11.41 10.43 0.91
C PRO A 401 10.18 10.77 1.77
N ILE A 402 9.07 10.09 1.50
CA ILE A 402 7.79 10.24 2.21
C ILE A 402 7.39 8.89 2.75
N ILE A 403 7.47 8.72 4.06
CA ILE A 403 7.42 7.41 4.68
C ILE A 403 6.00 7.11 5.15
N SER A 404 5.50 5.91 4.79
CA SER A 404 4.21 5.44 5.25
C SER A 404 4.20 5.27 6.79
N PRO A 405 3.07 5.57 7.47
CA PRO A 405 3.00 5.54 8.92
C PRO A 405 2.82 4.15 9.54
N MET A 406 2.77 3.10 8.72
CA MET A 406 2.40 1.73 9.11
C MET A 406 3.39 0.71 8.57
N PHE A 407 3.64 -0.34 9.37
CA PHE A 407 4.53 -1.43 9.01
C PHE A 407 3.98 -2.28 7.86
N PRO A 408 4.82 -2.71 6.91
CA PRO A 408 6.19 -2.25 6.73
C PRO A 408 6.22 -0.79 6.30
N GLU A 409 6.96 0.06 7.03
CA GLU A 409 7.10 1.46 6.64
C GLU A 409 7.87 1.50 5.31
N GLN A 410 7.39 2.25 4.33
CA GLN A 410 7.96 2.31 2.99
C GLN A 410 8.01 3.74 2.49
N ASN A 411 9.00 4.06 1.66
CA ASN A 411 9.04 5.32 0.94
C ASN A 411 8.05 5.29 -0.23
N LEU A 412 6.95 6.04 -0.09
CA LEU A 412 5.90 6.13 -1.11
C LEU A 412 6.33 6.92 -2.34
N ALA A 413 7.41 7.70 -2.23
CA ALA A 413 8.00 8.50 -3.29
C ALA A 413 9.25 7.82 -3.89
N ASN A 414 9.45 6.52 -3.67
CA ASN A 414 10.61 5.79 -4.18
C ASN A 414 10.71 5.77 -5.72
N ARG A 415 9.63 6.04 -6.44
CA ARG A 415 9.62 6.11 -7.92
C ARG A 415 9.85 7.52 -8.48
N ILE A 416 9.93 8.53 -7.62
CA ILE A 416 10.17 9.91 -8.06
C ILE A 416 11.66 10.07 -8.33
N ASP A 417 12.00 10.43 -9.56
CA ASP A 417 13.37 10.73 -9.95
C ASP A 417 13.77 12.20 -9.62
N ALA A 418 15.04 12.54 -9.82
CA ALA A 418 15.58 13.87 -9.55
C ALA A 418 14.87 14.98 -10.36
N PHE A 419 14.48 14.69 -11.59
CA PHE A 419 13.82 15.67 -12.46
C PHE A 419 12.40 15.96 -11.97
N GLU A 420 11.63 14.92 -11.67
CA GLU A 420 10.29 15.02 -11.13
C GLU A 420 10.28 15.68 -9.75
N ALA A 421 11.21 15.29 -8.86
CA ALA A 421 11.33 15.91 -7.53
C ALA A 421 11.58 17.42 -7.64
N LYS A 422 12.51 17.84 -8.52
CA LYS A 422 12.76 19.26 -8.79
C LYS A 422 11.54 19.97 -9.36
N LYS A 423 10.79 19.32 -10.26
CA LYS A 423 9.52 19.86 -10.79
C LYS A 423 8.51 20.06 -9.66
N ILE A 424 8.33 19.08 -8.78
CA ILE A 424 7.40 19.13 -7.64
C ILE A 424 7.79 20.26 -6.67
N GLN A 425 9.08 20.35 -6.29
CA GLN A 425 9.59 21.39 -5.40
C GLN A 425 9.40 22.80 -6.00
N ASN A 426 9.66 22.97 -7.29
CA ASN A 426 9.40 24.22 -7.99
C ASN A 426 7.91 24.59 -8.00
N GLU A 427 7.02 23.60 -8.16
CA GLU A 427 5.58 23.85 -8.12
C GLU A 427 5.09 24.22 -6.71
N PHE A 428 5.69 23.70 -5.63
CA PHE A 428 5.42 24.19 -4.28
C PHE A 428 5.82 25.66 -4.12
N LEU A 429 7.03 26.04 -4.58
CA LEU A 429 7.51 27.42 -4.58
C LEU A 429 6.62 28.36 -5.40
N ASN A 430 6.18 27.92 -6.58
CA ASN A 430 5.29 28.68 -7.45
C ASN A 430 3.92 28.88 -6.80
N ALA A 431 3.38 27.85 -6.16
CA ALA A 431 2.10 27.91 -5.46
C ALA A 431 2.14 28.90 -4.30
N ILE A 432 3.15 28.83 -3.42
CA ILE A 432 3.24 29.76 -2.29
C ILE A 432 3.45 31.21 -2.74
N LYS A 433 4.26 31.46 -3.78
CA LYS A 433 4.42 32.79 -4.37
C LYS A 433 3.09 33.36 -4.87
N ARG A 434 2.27 32.55 -5.55
CA ARG A 434 0.95 32.95 -6.03
C ARG A 434 0.00 33.29 -4.87
N ILE A 435 -0.02 32.47 -3.81
CA ILE A 435 -0.85 32.72 -2.62
C ILE A 435 -0.44 34.04 -1.95
N LYS A 436 0.86 34.28 -1.75
CA LYS A 436 1.36 35.52 -1.15
C LYS A 436 1.02 36.76 -1.99
N ALA A 437 1.17 36.68 -3.32
CA ALA A 437 0.81 37.78 -4.21
C ALA A 437 -0.70 38.10 -4.17
N MET A 438 -1.56 37.07 -4.09
CA MET A 438 -3.01 37.27 -3.96
C MET A 438 -3.38 37.94 -2.63
N ASN A 439 -2.76 37.51 -1.52
CA ASN A 439 -3.00 38.11 -0.21
C ASN A 439 -2.56 39.59 -0.17
N ALA A 440 -1.41 39.92 -0.75
CA ALA A 440 -0.95 41.31 -0.86
C ALA A 440 -1.91 42.17 -1.70
N GLY A 441 -2.41 41.66 -2.83
CA GLY A 441 -3.39 42.36 -3.67
C GLY A 441 -4.80 42.49 -3.05
N ALA A 442 -5.16 41.62 -2.10
CA ALA A 442 -6.42 41.72 -1.36
C ALA A 442 -6.36 42.81 -0.28
N VAL A 443 -5.20 42.97 0.38
CA VAL A 443 -4.98 44.04 1.36
C VAL A 443 -5.09 45.42 0.70
N THR A 444 -4.41 45.63 -0.44
CA THR A 444 -4.45 46.91 -1.16
C THR A 444 -5.83 47.29 -1.69
N LYS A 445 -6.64 46.30 -2.12
CA LYS A 445 -8.05 46.53 -2.51
C LYS A 445 -8.94 46.89 -1.32
N ASN A 446 -8.72 46.28 -0.16
CA ASN A 446 -9.50 46.58 1.04
C ASN A 446 -9.14 47.95 1.63
N GLU A 447 -7.89 48.39 1.51
CA GLU A 447 -7.45 49.74 1.89
C GLU A 447 -8.06 50.80 0.97
N SER A 448 -8.04 50.60 -0.34
CA SER A 448 -8.68 51.54 -1.28
C SER A 448 -10.20 51.59 -1.16
N LEU A 449 -10.84 50.48 -0.81
CA LEU A 449 -12.28 50.46 -0.48
C LEU A 449 -12.59 51.21 0.82
N LYS A 450 -11.71 51.18 1.82
CA LYS A 450 -11.88 51.98 3.04
C LYS A 450 -11.70 53.48 2.76
N GLU A 451 -10.69 53.86 1.97
CA GLU A 451 -10.48 55.25 1.57
C GLU A 451 -11.65 55.83 0.75
N ASN A 452 -12.36 55.01 -0.02
CA ASN A 452 -13.56 55.40 -0.78
C ASN A 452 -14.86 55.43 0.05
N ILE A 453 -14.86 54.94 1.29
CA ILE A 453 -16.01 55.01 2.21
C ILE A 453 -15.90 56.21 3.15
N PHE A 454 -14.69 56.76 3.34
CA PHE A 454 -14.41 57.92 4.19
C PHE A 454 -14.18 59.24 3.42
N ASN A 455 -14.31 59.22 2.09
CA ASN A 455 -14.45 60.39 1.22
C ASN A 455 -15.85 60.38 0.60
#